data_AF-A0A6N4ABP4-F1
#
_entry.id   AF-A0A6N4ABP4-F1
#
_cell.length_a   1.000
_cell.length_b   1.000
_cell.length_c   1.000
_cell.angle_alpha   90.00
_cell.angle_beta   90.00
_cell.angle_gamma   90.00
#
_symmetry.space_group_name_H-M   'P 1'
#
loop_
_entity.id
_entity.type
_entity.pdbx_description
1 polymer ?
#
loop_
_entity_poly.entity_id
_entity_poly.type
_entity_poly.pdbx_seq_one_letter_code
_entity_poly.pdbx_strand_id
1 'polypeptide(L)'
;MKLIDIPYYVKFIFSCDSNDECFSTTDSEMMKFIVNASNKESISRLEIGQKIQFEPIARNPKVYEITNITIRHLFDDTDSHKYGFDSEDCEYNQGENKEWLFSILIKTEIK
;
A
#
# COMPACT_ATOMS: atom_id res chain seq x y z
N MET A 1 -11.66 -29.40 2.91
CA MET A 1 -10.44 -28.79 2.36
C MET A 1 -9.65 -28.23 3.55
N LYS A 2 -8.39 -28.64 3.75
CA LYS A 2 -7.53 -28.06 4.79
C LYS A 2 -6.84 -26.83 4.19
N LEU A 3 -6.88 -25.70 4.90
CA LEU A 3 -6.24 -24.42 4.56
C LEU A 3 -4.70 -24.54 4.54
N ILE A 4 -4.11 -25.21 3.56
CA ILE A 4 -2.65 -25.44 3.50
C ILE A 4 -1.99 -24.71 2.31
N ASP A 5 -2.73 -24.31 1.27
CA ASP A 5 -2.14 -23.82 0.02
C ASP A 5 -2.58 -22.42 -0.37
N ILE A 6 -2.38 -21.42 0.49
CA ILE A 6 -2.76 -20.08 0.07
C ILE A 6 -1.75 -19.00 0.49
N PRO A 7 -0.89 -18.55 -0.46
CA PRO A 7 0.03 -17.45 -0.25
C PRO A 7 -0.79 -16.15 -0.35
N TYR A 8 -1.71 -15.92 0.58
CA TYR A 8 -2.50 -14.71 0.57
C TYR A 8 -1.64 -13.55 1.04
N TYR A 9 -1.35 -12.64 0.13
CA TYR A 9 -0.59 -11.44 0.42
C TYR A 9 -1.52 -10.36 0.99
N VAL A 10 -0.95 -9.45 1.78
CA VAL A 10 -1.63 -8.22 2.17
C VAL A 10 -1.47 -7.23 1.03
N LYS A 11 -2.57 -6.61 0.60
CA LYS A 11 -2.53 -5.46 -0.28
C LYS A 11 -2.31 -4.19 0.54
N PHE A 12 -1.28 -3.43 0.22
CA PHE A 12 -1.06 -2.10 0.79
C PHE A 12 -1.48 -1.05 -0.21
N ILE A 13 -2.25 -0.07 0.23
CA ILE A 13 -2.72 1.04 -0.60
C ILE A 13 -2.36 2.33 0.10
N PHE A 14 -1.43 3.07 -0.46
CA PHE A 14 -1.03 4.40 -0.03
C PHE A 14 -1.75 5.42 -0.90
N SER A 15 -2.66 6.18 -0.30
CA SER A 15 -3.47 7.19 -1.00
C SER A 15 -3.16 8.56 -0.41
N CYS A 16 -2.70 9.48 -1.25
CA CYS A 16 -2.40 10.84 -0.82
C CYS A 16 -3.62 11.75 -0.99
N ASP A 17 -4.13 12.28 0.12
CA ASP A 17 -5.32 13.14 0.12
C ASP A 17 -5.02 14.55 -0.45
N SER A 18 -3.74 14.92 -0.61
CA SER A 18 -3.34 16.25 -1.07
C SER A 18 -3.21 16.40 -2.59
N ASN A 19 -3.04 15.31 -3.35
CA ASN A 19 -2.74 15.39 -4.78
C ASN A 19 -3.12 14.15 -5.60
N ASP A 20 -4.05 13.33 -5.11
CA ASP A 20 -4.54 12.10 -5.75
C ASP A 20 -3.43 11.08 -6.13
N GLU A 21 -2.20 11.27 -5.65
CA GLU A 21 -1.13 10.30 -5.88
C GLU A 21 -1.42 9.03 -5.07
N CYS A 22 -1.25 7.89 -5.75
CA CYS A 22 -1.60 6.60 -5.20
C CYS A 22 -0.49 5.59 -5.50
N PHE A 23 -0.16 4.78 -4.51
CA PHE A 23 0.73 3.64 -4.64
C PHE A 23 0.06 2.42 -4.00
N SER A 24 -0.20 1.38 -4.78
CA SER A 24 -0.78 0.13 -4.31
C SER A 24 0.16 -1.01 -4.63
N THR A 25 0.31 -1.97 -3.72
CA THR A 25 1.05 -3.19 -4.01
C THR A 25 0.54 -4.39 -3.22
N THR A 26 0.52 -5.55 -3.87
CA THR A 26 0.41 -6.87 -3.24
C THR A 26 1.76 -7.57 -3.15
N ASP A 27 2.80 -6.97 -3.72
CA ASP A 27 4.13 -7.53 -3.81
C ASP A 27 5.01 -6.95 -2.69
N SER A 28 5.38 -7.81 -1.73
CA SER A 28 6.19 -7.39 -0.59
C SER A 28 7.55 -6.81 -0.99
N GLU A 29 8.09 -7.20 -2.16
CA GLU A 29 9.33 -6.63 -2.68
C GLU A 29 9.20 -5.14 -3.01
N MET A 30 7.99 -4.64 -3.28
CA MET A 30 7.77 -3.23 -3.52
C MET A 30 7.87 -2.38 -2.24
N MET A 31 7.76 -2.99 -1.06
CA MET A 31 7.85 -2.26 0.21
C MET A 31 9.24 -1.67 0.47
N LYS A 32 10.31 -2.23 -0.13
CA LYS A 32 11.68 -1.71 -0.01
C LYS A 32 11.86 -0.31 -0.61
N PHE A 33 10.94 0.09 -1.48
CA PHE A 33 10.90 1.40 -2.11
C PHE A 33 10.27 2.46 -1.21
N ILE A 34 9.69 2.07 -0.07
CA ILE A 34 9.14 2.98 0.92
C ILE A 34 10.17 3.13 2.03
N VAL A 35 10.71 4.34 2.17
CA VAL A 35 11.80 4.64 3.11
C VAL A 35 11.38 5.75 4.07
N ASN A 36 12.03 5.80 5.23
CA ASN A 36 11.87 6.90 6.16
C ASN A 36 12.47 8.17 5.58
N ALA A 37 11.70 9.27 5.58
CA ALA A 37 12.11 10.53 4.97
C ALA A 37 13.34 11.17 5.65
N SER A 38 13.57 10.89 6.93
CA SER A 38 14.61 11.54 7.74
C SER A 38 16.00 10.92 7.53
N ASN A 39 16.06 9.60 7.34
CA ASN A 39 17.33 8.87 7.29
C ASN A 39 17.46 7.92 6.09
N LYS A 40 16.45 7.83 5.22
CA LYS A 40 16.43 6.99 4.01
C LYS A 40 16.55 5.48 4.26
N GLU A 41 16.35 5.05 5.50
CA GLU A 41 16.35 3.63 5.84
C GLU A 41 15.01 2.98 5.47
N SER A 42 15.03 1.67 5.24
CA SER A 42 13.83 0.88 5.03
C SER A 42 12.92 0.97 6.25
N ILE A 43 11.61 1.04 6.01
CA ILE A 43 10.63 0.99 7.09
C ILE A 43 10.26 -0.47 7.39
N SER A 44 10.22 -0.80 8.67
CA SER A 44 9.74 -2.11 9.16
C SER A 44 8.36 -2.05 9.80
N ARG A 45 7.82 -0.84 9.95
CA ARG A 45 6.50 -0.56 10.53
C ARG A 45 5.95 0.74 9.94
N LEU A 46 4.63 0.87 10.02
CA LEU A 46 3.86 2.04 9.59
C LEU A 46 3.18 2.64 10.82
N GLU A 47 3.44 3.92 11.10
CA GLU A 47 2.88 4.66 12.22
C GLU A 47 2.26 5.98 11.75
N ILE A 48 1.14 6.38 12.36
CA ILE A 48 0.56 7.71 12.12
C ILE A 48 1.55 8.78 12.58
N GLY A 49 1.74 9.81 11.77
CA GLY A 49 2.73 10.87 11.93
C GLY A 49 4.12 10.53 11.36
N GLN A 50 4.33 9.29 10.93
CA GLN A 50 5.59 8.89 10.29
C GLN A 50 5.72 9.56 8.91
N LYS A 51 6.92 10.09 8.63
CA LYS A 51 7.26 10.70 7.34
C LYS A 51 7.98 9.69 6.46
N ILE A 52 7.42 9.41 5.29
CA ILE A 52 7.92 8.42 4.33
C ILE A 52 8.16 9.05 2.96
N GLN A 53 8.96 8.38 2.14
CA GLN A 53 9.19 8.71 0.73
C GLN A 53 9.20 7.44 -0.12
N PHE A 54 8.83 7.58 -1.38
CA PHE A 54 8.86 6.51 -2.37
C PHE A 54 10.09 6.68 -3.28
N GLU A 55 11.07 5.77 -3.18
CA GLU A 55 12.31 5.76 -3.96
C GLU A 55 12.38 4.52 -4.87
N PRO A 56 13.11 4.54 -6.01
CA PRO A 56 13.66 5.70 -6.70
C PRO A 56 12.60 6.41 -7.56
N ILE A 57 11.31 6.07 -7.36
CA ILE A 57 10.20 6.27 -8.30
C ILE A 57 10.00 7.76 -8.67
N ALA A 58 10.34 8.70 -7.78
CA ALA A 58 10.09 10.11 -7.99
C ALA A 58 11.34 10.90 -8.44
N ARG A 59 11.26 11.56 -9.61
CA ARG A 59 12.24 12.58 -10.05
C ARG A 59 12.36 13.76 -9.07
N ASN A 60 11.29 14.04 -8.32
CA ASN A 60 11.23 15.00 -7.23
C ASN A 60 10.72 14.27 -5.98
N PRO A 61 11.60 13.82 -5.07
CA PRO A 61 11.18 13.05 -3.91
C PRO A 61 10.37 13.93 -2.95
N LYS A 62 9.05 13.70 -2.92
CA LYS A 62 8.12 14.32 -1.98
C LYS A 62 8.20 13.61 -0.63
N VAL A 63 7.86 14.32 0.43
CA VAL A 63 7.71 13.75 1.77
C VAL A 63 6.22 13.62 2.05
N TYR A 64 5.80 12.41 2.41
CA TYR A 64 4.44 12.11 2.78
C TYR A 64 4.38 11.81 4.28
N GLU A 65 3.45 12.41 4.98
CA GLU A 65 3.15 12.06 6.38
C GLU A 65 1.95 11.12 6.40
N ILE A 66 2.07 10.00 7.12
CA ILE A 66 0.97 9.06 7.31
C ILE A 66 -0.05 9.69 8.26
N THR A 67 -1.28 9.89 7.80
CA THR A 67 -2.36 10.51 8.59
C THR A 67 -3.33 9.49 9.17
N ASN A 68 -3.54 8.36 8.47
CA ASN A 68 -4.40 7.29 8.94
C ASN A 68 -3.94 5.92 8.39
N ILE A 69 -4.18 4.86 9.16
CA ILE A 69 -3.95 3.47 8.75
C ILE A 69 -5.22 2.69 9.12
N THR A 70 -5.83 2.04 8.14
CA THR A 70 -7.08 1.31 8.35
C THR A 70 -7.06 -0.02 7.63
N ILE A 71 -7.49 -1.07 8.32
CA ILE A 71 -7.83 -2.35 7.70
C ILE A 71 -9.11 -2.11 6.91
N ARG A 72 -9.03 -2.14 5.59
CA ARG A 72 -10.18 -1.82 4.73
C ARG A 72 -11.01 -3.06 4.42
N HIS A 73 -10.36 -4.12 4.00
CA HIS A 73 -11.03 -5.33 3.55
C HIS A 73 -10.55 -6.56 4.30
N LEU A 74 -11.50 -7.45 4.58
CA LEU A 74 -11.29 -8.77 5.13
C LEU A 74 -12.22 -9.73 4.39
N PHE A 75 -11.70 -10.37 3.35
CA PHE A 75 -12.44 -11.33 2.53
C PHE A 75 -12.14 -12.76 2.97
N ASP A 76 -13.12 -13.65 2.77
CA ASP A 76 -12.99 -15.10 2.94
C ASP A 76 -12.80 -15.84 1.60
N ASP A 77 -12.98 -15.16 0.46
CA ASP A 77 -12.65 -15.64 -0.88
C ASP A 77 -12.02 -14.54 -1.76
N THR A 78 -11.31 -14.95 -2.82
CA THR A 78 -10.67 -14.03 -3.79
C THR A 78 -11.52 -13.75 -5.02
N ASP A 79 -12.65 -14.44 -5.19
CA ASP A 79 -13.57 -14.26 -6.32
C ASP A 79 -14.28 -12.90 -6.25
N SER A 80 -14.51 -12.41 -5.04
CA SER A 80 -15.05 -11.07 -4.75
C SER A 80 -14.27 -9.92 -5.41
N HIS A 81 -12.96 -10.06 -5.65
CA HIS A 81 -12.16 -9.02 -6.31
C HIS A 81 -12.43 -8.87 -7.81
N LYS A 82 -13.09 -9.84 -8.45
CA LYS A 82 -13.23 -9.90 -9.91
C LYS A 82 -14.27 -8.93 -10.47
N TYR A 83 -15.05 -8.29 -9.61
CA TYR A 83 -16.19 -7.47 -9.98
C TYR A 83 -16.19 -6.13 -9.26
N GLY A 84 -16.51 -5.06 -9.99
CA GLY A 84 -16.63 -3.70 -9.44
C GLY A 84 -15.40 -2.82 -9.68
N PHE A 85 -15.53 -1.56 -9.29
CA PHE A 85 -14.47 -0.55 -9.30
C PHE A 85 -14.22 -0.12 -7.85
N ASP A 86 -12.96 -0.16 -7.43
CA ASP A 86 -12.56 0.28 -6.10
C ASP A 86 -12.02 1.71 -6.18
N SER A 87 -12.85 2.69 -5.81
CA SER A 87 -12.49 4.10 -5.89
C SER A 87 -11.42 4.55 -4.91
N GLU A 88 -11.12 3.73 -3.91
CA GLU A 88 -10.09 4.02 -2.91
C GLU A 88 -8.79 3.26 -3.19
N ASP A 89 -8.71 2.58 -4.32
CA ASP A 89 -7.52 1.89 -4.79
C ASP A 89 -6.88 2.63 -5.97
N CYS A 90 -5.63 2.30 -6.26
CA CYS A 90 -4.93 2.91 -7.39
C CYS A 90 -5.41 2.28 -8.70
N GLU A 91 -5.46 3.07 -9.78
CA GLU A 91 -5.78 2.57 -11.13
C GLU A 91 -4.80 1.46 -11.57
N TYR A 92 -3.55 1.53 -11.11
CA TYR A 92 -2.50 0.57 -11.41
C TYR A 92 -1.82 0.06 -10.14
N ASN A 93 -1.72 -1.26 -10.02
CA ASN A 93 -0.97 -1.94 -8.95
C ASN A 93 0.53 -1.99 -9.31
N GLN A 94 1.41 -1.71 -8.35
CA GLN A 94 2.86 -1.80 -8.51
C GLN A 94 3.39 -3.19 -8.17
N GLY A 95 4.30 -3.70 -8.99
CA GLY A 95 4.91 -5.02 -8.84
C GLY A 95 4.06 -6.15 -9.40
N GLU A 96 4.34 -7.38 -8.97
CA GLU A 96 3.54 -8.55 -9.36
C GLU A 96 2.18 -8.53 -8.64
N ASN A 97 1.10 -8.60 -9.40
CA ASN A 97 -0.24 -8.68 -8.83
C ASN A 97 -0.47 -10.09 -8.29
N LYS A 98 -0.72 -10.21 -6.99
CA LYS A 98 -0.95 -11.48 -6.29
C LYS A 98 -2.34 -11.47 -5.68
N GLU A 99 -2.94 -12.65 -5.55
CA GLU A 99 -4.20 -12.75 -4.82
C GLU A 99 -4.00 -12.35 -3.35
N TRP A 100 -4.95 -11.59 -2.84
CA TRP A 100 -4.94 -11.04 -1.49
C TRP A 100 -6.32 -11.26 -0.87
N LEU A 101 -6.40 -11.42 0.45
CA LEU A 101 -7.67 -11.46 1.19
C LEU A 101 -7.86 -10.25 2.09
N PHE A 102 -6.81 -9.46 2.22
CA PHE A 102 -6.73 -8.38 3.19
C PHE A 102 -6.07 -7.16 2.56
N SER A 103 -6.66 -5.99 2.76
CA SER A 103 -6.05 -4.73 2.36
C SER A 103 -5.93 -3.74 3.50
N ILE A 104 -4.77 -3.10 3.58
CA ILE A 104 -4.51 -1.96 4.45
C ILE A 104 -4.53 -0.70 3.60
N LEU A 105 -5.38 0.25 3.96
CA LEU A 105 -5.38 1.60 3.43
C LEU A 105 -4.53 2.49 4.35
N ILE A 106 -3.54 3.14 3.77
CA ILE A 106 -2.64 4.09 4.39
C ILE A 106 -2.91 5.45 3.74
N LYS A 107 -3.53 6.36 4.49
CA LYS A 107 -3.74 7.73 4.04
C LYS A 107 -2.51 8.57 4.33
N THR A 108 -2.13 9.42 3.38
CA THR A 108 -0.99 10.32 3.51
C THR A 108 -1.30 11.74 3.04
N GLU A 109 -0.50 12.70 3.50
CA GLU A 109 -0.52 14.09 3.05
C GLU A 109 0.89 14.58 2.72
N ILE A 110 1.00 15.53 1.79
CA ILE A 110 2.29 16.16 1.46
C ILE A 110 2.69 17.10 2.60
N LYS A 111 3.97 17.03 3.00
CA LYS A 111 4.60 17.99 3.92
C LYS A 111 5.67 18.85 3.26
#